data_AF-A0A2P7NQJ7-F1
#
_entry.id   AF-A0A2P7NQJ7-F1
#
_cell.length_a   1.000
_cell.length_b   1.000
_cell.length_c   1.000
_cell.angle_alpha   90.00
_cell.angle_beta   90.00
_cell.angle_gamma   90.00
#
_symmetry.space_group_name_H-M   'P 1'
#
loop_
_entity.id
_entity.type
_entity.pdbx_description
1 polymer ?
#
loop_
_entity_poly.entity_id
_entity_poly.type
_entity_poly.pdbx_seq_one_letter_code
_entity_poly.pdbx_strand_id
1 'polypeptide(L)' 'MVARFDVYEYKSRLVTFVLDVQADLLSDLMTCVVVPLVPEFAAKNEIASKLKPVIQIREENYILMTTDIAAIKRKSLG' A
#
# COMPACT_ATOMS: atom_id res chain seq x y z
N MET A 1 -3.64 -16.00 -0.37
CA MET A 1 -2.76 -15.89 0.81
C MET A 1 -2.28 -14.46 0.82
N VAL A 2 -2.42 -13.74 1.94
CA VAL A 2 -1.92 -12.37 2.06
C VAL A 2 -0.58 -12.45 2.79
N ALA A 3 0.49 -11.90 2.23
CA ALA A 3 1.84 -12.01 2.75
C ALA A 3 2.46 -10.63 2.98
N ARG A 4 3.33 -10.52 4.00
CA ARG A 4 4.02 -9.26 4.28
C ARG A 4 4.87 -8.84 3.09
N PHE A 5 4.79 -7.56 2.76
CA PHE A 5 5.45 -6.88 1.65
C PHE A 5 4.96 -7.24 0.24
N ASP A 6 3.87 -7.98 0.13
CA ASP A 6 3.15 -8.10 -1.13
C ASP A 6 2.26 -6.88 -1.38
N VAL A 7 2.10 -6.56 -2.66
CA VAL A 7 1.24 -5.47 -3.14
C VAL A 7 -0.07 -6.06 -3.67
N TYR A 8 -1.19 -5.48 -3.22
CA TYR A 8 -2.53 -5.91 -3.58
C TYR A 8 -3.31 -4.79 -4.27
N GLU A 9 -4.19 -5.15 -5.19
CA GLU A 9 -5.16 -4.21 -5.75
C GLU A 9 -6.12 -3.75 -4.66
N TYR A 10 -6.49 -2.47 -4.71
CA TYR A 10 -7.44 -1.89 -3.78
C TYR A 10 -8.53 -1.13 -4.52
N LYS A 11 -9.80 -1.45 -4.23
CA LYS A 11 -10.95 -0.85 -4.92
C LYS A 11 -11.28 0.54 -4.36
N SER A 12 -10.44 1.51 -4.69
CA SER A 12 -10.64 2.93 -4.37
C SER A 12 -10.39 3.80 -5.60
N ARG A 13 -11.00 4.99 -5.63
CA ARG A 13 -10.84 5.94 -6.75
C ARG A 13 -9.46 6.63 -6.74
N LEU A 14 -8.84 6.73 -5.57
CA LEU A 14 -7.59 7.48 -5.35
C LEU A 14 -6.40 6.57 -5.03
N VAL A 15 -6.66 5.33 -4.62
CA VAL A 15 -5.64 4.37 -4.19
C VAL A 15 -5.76 3.14 -5.08
N THR A 16 -4.75 2.93 -5.92
CA THR A 16 -4.70 1.81 -6.88
C THR A 16 -4.25 0.52 -6.20
N PHE A 17 -3.21 0.64 -5.36
CA PHE A 17 -2.58 -0.47 -4.68
C PHE A 17 -2.41 -0.20 -3.20
N VAL A 18 -2.24 -1.27 -2.42
CA VAL A 18 -1.83 -1.22 -1.02
C VAL A 18 -0.72 -2.25 -0.79
N LEU A 19 0.26 -1.88 0.04
CA LEU A 19 1.34 -2.77 0.49
C LEU A 19 0.98 -3.34 1.87
N ASP A 20 0.94 -4.67 2.02
CA ASP A 20 0.83 -5.26 3.37
C ASP A 20 2.16 -5.08 4.13
N VAL A 21 2.10 -4.48 5.32
CA VAL A 21 3.27 -4.27 6.19
C VAL A 21 3.13 -4.98 7.55
N GLN A 22 2.06 -5.75 7.74
CA GLN A 22 1.80 -6.50 8.96
C GLN A 22 2.75 -7.68 9.08
N ALA A 23 3.28 -7.91 10.29
CA ALA A 23 4.11 -9.08 10.56
C ALA A 23 3.33 -10.38 10.28
N ASP A 24 3.99 -11.35 9.63
CA ASP A 24 3.36 -12.63 9.26
C ASP A 24 2.89 -13.45 10.47
N LEU A 25 3.47 -13.21 11.65
CA LEU A 25 2.99 -13.76 12.93
C LEU A 25 1.50 -13.46 13.19
N LEU A 26 0.97 -12.38 12.59
CA LEU A 26 -0.41 -11.95 12.72
C LEU A 26 -1.25 -12.27 11.48
N SER A 27 -0.85 -13.25 10.65
CA SER A 27 -1.54 -13.61 9.40
C SER A 27 -2.98 -14.07 9.59
N ASP A 28 -3.29 -14.65 10.76
CA ASP A 28 -4.60 -15.26 11.05
C ASP A 28 -5.69 -14.25 11.42
N LEU A 29 -5.34 -12.97 11.58
CA LEU A 29 -6.31 -11.92 11.85
C LEU A 29 -7.23 -11.68 10.64
N MET A 30 -8.41 -11.13 10.86
CA MET A 30 -9.30 -10.71 9.77
C MET A 30 -8.87 -9.38 9.11
N THR A 31 -7.95 -8.65 9.75
CA THR A 31 -7.47 -7.33 9.32
C THR A 31 -5.96 -7.27 9.18
N CYS A 32 -5.47 -6.62 8.13
CA CYS A 32 -4.06 -6.36 7.87
C CYS A 32 -3.76 -4.86 7.98
N VAL A 33 -2.56 -4.51 8.44
CA VAL A 33 -2.02 -3.15 8.35
C VAL A 33 -1.40 -2.96 6.98
N VAL A 34 -1.82 -1.93 6.27
CA VAL A 34 -1.36 -1.63 4.91
C VAL A 34 -0.91 -0.18 4.78
N VAL A 35 -0.07 0.06 3.79
CA VAL A 35 0.31 1.41 3.35
C VAL A 35 -0.22 1.64 1.92
N PRO A 36 -0.95 2.74 1.65
CA PRO A 36 -1.44 3.04 0.31
C PRO A 36 -0.32 3.36 -0.69
N LEU A 37 -0.55 2.99 -1.94
CA LEU A 37 0.28 3.32 -3.09
C LEU A 37 -0.54 4.14 -4.08
N VAL A 38 -0.09 5.37 -4.33
CA VAL A 38 -0.76 6.34 -5.19
C VAL A 38 0.14 6.65 -6.39
N PRO A 39 -0.40 6.72 -7.63
CA PRO A 39 0.42 7.04 -8.80
C PRO A 39 1.18 8.36 -8.62
N GLU A 40 2.48 8.37 -8.93
CA GLU A 40 3.35 9.55 -8.76
C GLU A 40 2.80 10.78 -9.50
N PHE A 41 2.29 10.58 -10.72
CA PHE A 41 1.74 11.66 -11.54
C PHE A 41 0.55 12.39 -10.89
N ALA A 42 -0.19 11.71 -10.01
CA ALA A 42 -1.37 12.25 -9.34
C ALA A 42 -1.03 12.97 -8.02
N ALA A 43 0.15 12.73 -7.43
CA ALA A 43 0.49 13.19 -6.08
C ALA A 43 1.96 13.64 -5.93
N LYS A 44 2.59 14.17 -6.98
CA LYS A 44 4.02 14.53 -7.02
C LYS A 44 4.51 15.40 -5.85
N ASN A 45 3.65 16.27 -5.31
CA ASN A 45 3.99 17.14 -4.18
C ASN A 45 4.12 16.41 -2.83
N GLU A 46 3.71 15.14 -2.77
CA GLU A 46 3.80 14.30 -1.57
C GLU A 46 5.15 13.56 -1.44
N ILE A 47 6.04 13.64 -2.44
CA ILE A 47 7.29 12.89 -2.43
C ILE A 47 8.19 13.38 -1.28
N ALA A 48 8.56 12.45 -0.40
CA ALA A 48 9.52 12.67 0.67
C ALA A 48 10.44 11.46 0.75
N SER A 49 11.67 11.57 0.23
CA SER A 49 12.55 10.44 -0.07
C SER A 49 12.69 9.37 1.02
N LYS A 50 12.64 9.74 2.31
CA LYS A 50 12.70 8.80 3.43
C LYS A 50 11.33 8.31 3.93
N LEU A 51 10.30 9.14 3.90
CA LEU A 51 9.00 8.85 4.51
C LEU A 51 7.98 8.37 3.48
N LYS A 52 7.95 8.99 2.31
CA LYS A 52 7.06 8.68 1.19
C LYS A 52 7.90 8.40 -0.07
N PRO A 53 8.64 7.27 -0.09
CA PRO A 53 9.49 6.93 -1.22
C PRO A 53 8.66 6.62 -2.46
N VAL A 54 9.26 6.86 -3.63
CA VAL A 54 8.73 6.36 -4.91
C VAL A 54 9.22 4.92 -5.09
N ILE A 55 8.30 4.03 -5.45
CA ILE A 55 8.58 2.64 -5.82
C ILE A 55 7.99 2.35 -7.20
N GLN A 56 8.56 1.38 -7.90
CA GLN A 56 8.13 1.01 -9.25
C GLN A 56 7.34 -0.30 -9.22
N ILE A 57 6.15 -0.30 -9.84
CA ILE A 57 5.27 -1.47 -9.97
C ILE A 57 4.87 -1.56 -11.44
N ARG A 58 5.20 -2.67 -12.11
CA ARG A 58 4.89 -2.88 -13.54
C ARG A 58 5.28 -1.69 -14.41
N GLU A 59 6.51 -1.21 -14.21
CA GLU A 59 7.11 -0.06 -14.92
C GLU A 59 6.52 1.32 -14.58
N GLU A 60 5.46 1.39 -13.77
CA GLU A 60 4.85 2.64 -13.32
C GLU A 60 5.32 3.05 -11.92
N ASN A 61 5.45 4.37 -11.70
CA ASN A 61 5.87 4.92 -10.43
C ASN A 61 4.69 5.19 -9.48
N TYR A 62 4.84 4.73 -8.25
CA TYR A 62 3.90 4.93 -7.16
C TYR A 62 4.61 5.53 -5.96
N ILE A 63 3.94 6.42 -5.24
CA ILE A 63 4.39 6.95 -3.96
C ILE A 63 3.81 6.07 -2.86
N LEU A 64 4.68 5.51 -2.01
CA LEU A 64 4.28 4.79 -0.80
C LEU A 64 3.86 5.81 0.26
N MET A 65 2.55 5.99 0.45
CA MET A 65 1.98 7.01 1.34
C MET A 65 2.04 6.57 2.82
N THR A 66 3.23 6.46 3.39
CA THR A 66 3.46 5.92 4.76
C THR A 66 2.67 6.66 5.85
N THR A 67 2.37 7.95 5.68
CA THR A 67 1.54 8.72 6.62
C THR A 67 0.09 8.25 6.69
N ASP A 68 -0.36 7.51 5.68
CA ASP A 68 -1.74 7.09 5.48
C ASP A 68 -1.91 5.61 5.82
N ILE A 69 -0.97 5.06 6.60
CA ILE A 69 -1.00 3.68 7.09
C ILE A 69 -2.31 3.41 7.84
N ALA A 70 -2.95 2.27 7.54
CA ALA A 70 -4.25 1.94 8.09
C ALA A 70 -4.45 0.43 8.25
N ALA A 71 -5.33 0.04 9.17
CA ALA A 71 -5.84 -1.32 9.27
C ALA A 71 -7.08 -1.49 8.39
N ILE A 72 -7.08 -2.50 7.51
CA ILE A 72 -8.20 -2.83 6.63
C ILE A 72 -8.59 -4.30 6.75
N LYS A 73 -9.79 -4.67 6.27
CA LYS A 73 -10.21 -6.09 6.26
C LYS A 73 -9.50 -6.81 5.12
N ARG A 74 -8.92 -7.99 5.36
CA ARG A 74 -8.24 -8.78 4.30
C ARG A 74 -9.12 -9.03 3.07
N LYS A 75 -10.43 -9.16 3.27
CA LYS A 75 -11.41 -9.33 2.18
C LYS A 75 -11.56 -8.14 1.21
N SER A 76 -10.94 -6.99 1.52
CA SER A 76 -10.90 -5.84 0.60
C SER A 76 -9.69 -5.84 -0.32
N LEU A 77 -8.73 -6.76 -0.12
CA LEU A 77 -7.59 -6.94 -1.01
C LEU A 77 -8.02 -7.73 -2.25
N GLY A 78 -7.58 -7.26 -3.42
CA GLY A 78 -7.78 -7.93 -4.71
C GLY A 78 -6.76 -9.02 -5.00
#